data_AF-A0A7J3BE97-F1
#
_entry.id   AF-A0A7J3BE97-F1
#
_cell.length_a   1.000
_cell.length_b   1.000
_cell.length_c   1.000
_cell.angle_alpha   90.00
_cell.angle_beta   90.00
_cell.angle_gamma   90.00
#
_symmetry.space_group_name_H-M   'P 1'
#
loop_
_entity.id
_entity.type
_entity.pdbx_description
1 polymer ?
#
loop_
_entity_poly.entity_id
_entity_poly.type
_entity_poly.pdbx_seq_one_letter_code
_entity_poly.pdbx_strand_id
1 'polypeptide(L)'
;MDILSIIWSIFHREFMLFAAPFYIPDSLWVILPIYLNWFVTEYFQEKRGVDFPNAICNGFVMLWVGVDWLRTSARMSPTSISEIFLRVVLSLFCVIYGAVVMLEGARGSSLTYYFGRIREITYFLLVLTPVFYGFVPPDLITLVAIVMFFPVFYLGVLIVDEILPSPKVLDRWERPTWW
;
A
#
# COMPACT_ATOMS: atom_id res chain seq x y z
N MET A 1 12.42 26.90 -12.50
CA MET A 1 12.94 25.52 -12.68
C MET A 1 12.86 25.19 -14.15
N ASP A 2 13.92 24.64 -14.73
CA ASP A 2 13.85 24.05 -16.06
C ASP A 2 13.13 22.68 -16.02
N ILE A 3 12.77 22.14 -17.18
CA ILE A 3 12.02 20.87 -17.23
C ILE A 3 12.83 19.68 -16.69
N LEU A 4 14.15 19.70 -16.87
CA LEU A 4 15.04 18.63 -16.42
C LEU A 4 15.11 18.56 -14.89
N SER A 5 15.18 19.70 -14.20
CA SER A 5 15.17 19.77 -12.75
C SER A 5 13.84 19.29 -12.16
N ILE A 6 12.71 19.53 -12.83
CA ILE A 6 11.41 19.00 -12.41
C ILE A 6 11.37 17.48 -12.55
N ILE A 7 11.77 16.95 -13.72
CA ILE A 7 11.83 15.51 -13.96
C ILE A 7 12.75 14.82 -12.94
N TRP A 8 13.93 15.39 -12.70
CA TRP A 8 14.87 14.87 -11.71
C TRP A 8 14.29 14.89 -10.30
N SER A 9 13.56 15.96 -9.93
CA SER A 9 12.93 16.05 -8.60
C SER A 9 11.85 14.98 -8.41
N ILE A 10 11.07 14.68 -9.45
CA ILE A 10 10.08 13.60 -9.44
C ILE A 10 10.80 12.25 -9.26
N PHE A 11 11.79 11.95 -10.09
CA PHE A 11 12.54 10.70 -10.01
C PHE A 11 13.23 10.50 -8.64
N HIS A 12 13.88 11.55 -8.13
CA HIS A 12 14.50 11.51 -6.81
C HIS A 12 13.46 11.26 -5.70
N ARG A 13 12.27 11.84 -5.83
CA ARG A 13 11.16 11.65 -4.89
C ARG A 13 10.69 10.20 -4.87
N GLU A 14 10.55 9.57 -6.03
CA GLU A 14 10.20 8.15 -6.15
C GLU A 14 11.19 7.25 -5.42
N PHE A 15 12.49 7.49 -5.63
CA PHE A 15 13.55 6.75 -4.95
C PHE A 15 13.45 6.90 -3.42
N MET A 16 13.22 8.13 -2.93
CA MET A 16 13.10 8.40 -1.50
C MET A 16 11.88 7.71 -0.87
N LEU A 17 10.75 7.63 -1.58
CA LEU A 17 9.56 6.91 -1.11
C LEU A 17 9.85 5.42 -0.88
N PHE A 18 10.60 4.79 -1.79
CA PHE A 18 10.94 3.36 -1.69
C PHE A 18 12.09 3.05 -0.74
N ALA A 19 13.05 3.96 -0.61
CA ALA A 19 14.19 3.77 0.27
C ALA A 19 13.88 4.13 1.74
N ALA A 20 12.80 4.86 2.00
CA ALA A 20 12.36 5.27 3.32
C ALA A 20 12.28 4.17 4.40
N PRO A 21 11.84 2.92 4.11
CA PRO A 21 11.87 1.83 5.09
C PRO A 21 13.24 1.63 5.76
N PHE A 22 14.33 1.94 5.04
CA PHE A 22 15.70 1.77 5.53
C PHE A 22 16.19 2.95 6.37
N TYR A 23 15.45 4.07 6.40
CA TYR A 23 15.84 5.29 7.10
C TYR A 23 14.92 5.68 8.25
N ILE A 24 13.77 5.01 8.40
CA ILE A 24 12.78 5.31 9.44
C ILE A 24 12.55 4.05 10.29
N PRO A 25 13.38 3.77 11.32
CA PRO A 25 13.26 2.57 12.14
C PRO A 25 11.87 2.39 12.77
N ASP A 26 11.23 3.50 13.17
CA ASP A 26 9.89 3.51 13.76
C ASP A 26 8.80 3.02 12.80
N SER A 27 9.06 3.08 11.49
CA SER A 27 8.14 2.59 10.46
C SER A 27 8.25 1.09 10.22
N LEU A 28 9.33 0.43 10.67
CA LEU A 28 9.57 -1.00 10.43
C LEU A 28 8.44 -1.86 10.99
N TRP A 29 7.82 -1.45 12.10
CA TRP A 29 6.69 -2.14 12.72
C TRP A 29 5.47 -2.24 11.78
N VAL A 30 5.30 -1.26 10.90
CA VAL A 30 4.22 -1.21 9.91
C VAL A 30 4.68 -1.81 8.59
N ILE A 31 5.87 -1.44 8.13
CA ILE A 31 6.38 -1.80 6.81
C ILE A 31 6.70 -3.30 6.70
N LEU A 32 7.25 -3.93 7.74
CA LEU A 32 7.59 -5.35 7.68
C LEU A 32 6.34 -6.23 7.51
N PRO A 33 5.26 -6.07 8.29
CA PRO A 33 4.00 -6.76 8.02
C PRO A 33 3.43 -6.48 6.62
N ILE A 34 3.55 -5.25 6.10
CA ILE A 34 3.09 -4.92 4.75
C ILE A 34 3.85 -5.74 3.70
N TYR A 35 5.18 -5.77 3.75
CA TYR A 35 5.98 -6.56 2.80
C TYR A 35 5.72 -8.06 2.93
N LEU A 36 5.61 -8.58 4.15
CA LEU A 36 5.32 -9.99 4.38
C LEU A 36 3.93 -10.38 3.86
N ASN A 37 2.91 -9.58 4.18
CA ASN A 37 1.56 -9.80 3.67
C ASN A 37 1.53 -9.71 2.14
N TRP A 38 2.17 -8.68 1.57
CA TRP A 38 2.27 -8.52 0.14
C TRP A 38 2.90 -9.75 -0.52
N PHE A 39 4.09 -10.16 -0.09
CA PHE A 39 4.77 -11.31 -0.65
C PHE A 39 3.93 -12.60 -0.56
N VAL A 40 3.35 -12.86 0.62
CA VAL A 40 2.54 -14.07 0.83
C VAL A 40 1.28 -14.04 -0.04
N THR A 41 0.54 -12.95 -0.03
CA THR A 41 -0.70 -12.83 -0.80
C THR A 41 -0.43 -12.81 -2.30
N GLU A 42 0.61 -12.10 -2.76
CA GLU A 42 0.99 -12.05 -4.16
C GLU A 42 1.33 -13.45 -4.68
N TYR A 43 2.24 -14.14 -3.99
CA TYR A 43 2.76 -15.43 -4.44
C TYR A 43 1.77 -16.58 -4.30
N PHE A 44 0.98 -16.62 -3.20
CA PHE A 44 0.09 -17.74 -2.90
C PHE A 44 -1.37 -17.51 -3.27
N GLN A 45 -1.83 -16.26 -3.46
CA GLN A 45 -3.26 -15.96 -3.64
C GLN A 45 -3.53 -15.22 -4.96
N GLU A 46 -2.80 -14.14 -5.27
CA GLU A 46 -3.07 -13.30 -6.45
C GLU A 46 -2.72 -13.92 -7.79
N LYS A 47 -1.82 -14.92 -7.83
CA LYS A 47 -1.59 -15.70 -9.08
C LYS A 47 -2.85 -16.33 -9.66
N ARG A 48 -3.90 -16.48 -8.85
CA ARG A 48 -5.22 -16.97 -9.26
C ARG A 48 -6.24 -15.82 -9.47
N GLY A 49 -5.85 -14.58 -9.26
CA GLY A 49 -6.76 -13.44 -9.15
C GLY A 49 -7.38 -13.33 -7.77
N VAL A 50 -7.80 -12.11 -7.44
CA VAL A 50 -8.41 -11.77 -6.15
C VAL A 50 -9.70 -12.54 -5.92
N ASP A 51 -9.90 -13.04 -4.71
CA ASP A 51 -11.19 -13.52 -4.22
C ASP A 51 -11.67 -12.63 -3.05
N PHE A 52 -12.95 -12.74 -2.69
CA PHE A 52 -13.52 -11.93 -1.63
C PHE A 52 -12.81 -12.11 -0.28
N PRO A 53 -12.50 -13.34 0.19
CA PRO A 53 -11.76 -13.52 1.44
C PRO A 53 -10.39 -12.85 1.45
N ASN A 54 -9.59 -13.00 0.38
CA ASN A 54 -8.29 -12.35 0.23
C ASN A 54 -8.45 -10.83 0.27
N ALA A 55 -9.39 -10.27 -0.49
CA ALA A 55 -9.62 -8.84 -0.50
C ALA A 55 -10.02 -8.29 0.88
N ILE A 56 -10.85 -9.01 1.64
CA ILE A 56 -11.20 -8.64 3.02
C ILE A 56 -9.94 -8.65 3.91
N CYS A 57 -9.07 -9.67 3.77
CA CYS A 57 -7.79 -9.72 4.49
C CYS A 57 -6.87 -8.54 4.13
N ASN A 58 -6.78 -8.17 2.85
CA ASN A 58 -5.98 -7.02 2.44
C ASN A 58 -6.57 -5.70 2.98
N GLY A 59 -7.90 -5.56 2.96
CA GLY A 59 -8.60 -4.43 3.58
C GLY A 59 -8.33 -4.32 5.08
N PHE A 60 -8.25 -5.45 5.77
CA PHE A 60 -7.88 -5.49 7.20
C PHE A 60 -6.45 -4.98 7.42
N VAL A 61 -5.49 -5.29 6.55
CA VAL A 61 -4.12 -4.76 6.65
C VAL A 61 -4.13 -3.23 6.52
N MET A 62 -4.85 -2.68 5.54
CA MET A 62 -4.99 -1.22 5.38
C MET A 62 -5.61 -0.58 6.63
N LEU A 63 -6.67 -1.19 7.18
CA LEU A 63 -7.34 -0.72 8.39
C LEU A 63 -6.39 -0.75 9.60
N TRP A 64 -5.68 -1.86 9.79
CA TRP A 64 -4.70 -2.02 10.86
C TRP A 64 -3.64 -0.92 10.82
N VAL A 65 -3.08 -0.64 9.64
CA VAL A 65 -2.09 0.43 9.47
C VAL A 65 -2.71 1.79 9.81
N GLY A 66 -3.93 2.07 9.36
CA GLY A 66 -4.63 3.31 9.71
C GLY A 66 -4.83 3.49 11.21
N VAL A 67 -5.20 2.42 11.93
CA VAL A 67 -5.34 2.44 13.40
C VAL A 67 -3.99 2.65 14.09
N ASP A 68 -2.93 1.98 13.62
CA ASP A 68 -1.59 2.18 14.15
C ASP A 68 -1.10 3.61 13.93
N TRP A 69 -1.35 4.19 12.77
CA TRP A 69 -1.01 5.57 12.46
C TRP A 69 -1.78 6.58 13.32
N LEU A 70 -3.06 6.35 13.62
CA LEU A 70 -3.79 7.16 14.61
C LEU A 70 -3.11 7.09 15.99
N ARG A 71 -2.76 5.88 16.44
CA ARG A 71 -2.04 5.66 17.70
C ARG A 71 -0.69 6.37 17.72
N THR A 72 0.07 6.30 16.62
CA THR A 72 1.38 6.93 16.48
C THR A 72 1.26 8.45 16.46
N SER A 73 0.24 8.99 15.77
CA SER A 73 -0.06 10.42 15.75
C SER A 73 -0.31 10.98 17.15
N ALA A 74 -1.02 10.24 18.00
CA ALA A 74 -1.29 10.63 19.39
C ALA A 74 -0.05 10.60 20.30
N ARG A 75 1.01 9.90 19.91
CA ARG A 75 2.24 9.70 20.71
C ARG A 75 3.39 10.62 20.30
N MET A 76 3.33 11.21 19.11
CA MET A 76 4.39 12.08 18.63
C MET A 76 4.25 13.49 19.23
N SER A 77 5.33 14.00 19.81
CA SER A 77 5.44 15.35 20.37
C SER A 77 6.87 15.87 20.18
N PRO A 78 7.09 17.17 19.88
CA PRO A 78 6.16 18.17 19.35
C PRO A 78 6.14 18.18 17.82
N THR A 79 4.96 18.39 17.20
CA THR A 79 4.78 18.52 15.75
C THR A 79 3.83 19.67 15.41
N SER A 80 3.99 20.26 14.22
CA SER A 80 3.12 21.36 13.77
C SER A 80 1.66 20.92 13.61
N ILE A 81 0.70 21.85 13.73
CA ILE A 81 -0.74 21.56 13.54
C ILE A 81 -0.99 20.97 12.14
N SER A 82 -0.28 21.46 11.12
CA SER A 82 -0.33 20.95 9.75
C SER A 82 0.12 19.49 9.65
N GLU A 83 1.18 19.10 10.35
CA GLU A 83 1.64 17.71 10.38
C GLU A 83 0.65 16.79 11.09
N ILE A 84 0.08 17.24 12.23
CA ILE A 84 -0.95 16.49 12.94
C ILE A 84 -2.16 16.29 12.03
N PHE A 85 -2.62 17.34 11.36
CA PHE A 85 -3.75 17.28 10.44
C PHE A 85 -3.48 16.31 9.29
N LEU A 86 -2.32 16.41 8.63
CA LEU A 86 -1.92 15.49 7.56
C LEU A 86 -1.96 14.04 8.05
N ARG A 87 -1.33 13.75 9.19
CA ARG A 87 -1.26 12.40 9.75
C ARG A 87 -2.63 11.85 10.08
N VAL A 88 -3.50 12.63 10.69
CA VAL A 88 -4.90 12.23 10.95
C VAL A 88 -5.63 11.94 9.64
N VAL A 89 -5.50 12.80 8.63
CA VAL A 89 -6.14 12.59 7.31
C VAL A 89 -5.66 11.31 6.65
N LEU A 90 -4.34 11.07 6.61
CA LEU A 90 -3.77 9.85 6.04
C LEU A 90 -4.19 8.60 6.82
N SER A 91 -4.24 8.69 8.14
CA SER A 91 -4.68 7.57 8.99
C SER A 91 -6.15 7.24 8.77
N LEU A 92 -7.02 8.26 8.73
CA LEU A 92 -8.45 8.10 8.45
C LEU A 92 -8.69 7.59 7.04
N PHE A 93 -7.92 8.03 6.05
CA PHE A 93 -7.96 7.48 4.70
C PHE A 93 -7.72 5.96 4.72
N CYS A 94 -6.67 5.48 5.41
CA CYS A 94 -6.40 4.05 5.53
C CYS A 94 -7.52 3.29 6.26
N VAL A 95 -8.05 3.84 7.36
CA VAL A 95 -9.15 3.22 8.11
C VAL A 95 -10.41 3.10 7.24
N ILE A 96 -10.81 4.20 6.59
CA ILE A 96 -12.01 4.25 5.76
C ILE A 96 -11.85 3.34 4.53
N TYR A 97 -10.71 3.41 3.85
CA TYR A 97 -10.43 2.56 2.69
C TYR A 97 -10.50 1.07 3.06
N GLY A 98 -9.80 0.68 4.13
CA GLY A 98 -9.81 -0.70 4.61
C GLY A 98 -11.21 -1.18 4.97
N ALA A 99 -11.98 -0.35 5.71
CA ALA A 99 -13.37 -0.66 6.04
C ALA A 99 -14.26 -0.80 4.81
N VAL A 100 -14.13 0.07 3.82
CA VAL A 100 -14.89 0.00 2.56
C VAL A 100 -14.58 -1.30 1.82
N VAL A 101 -13.31 -1.66 1.66
CA VAL A 101 -12.92 -2.94 1.02
C VAL A 101 -13.51 -4.14 1.75
N MET A 102 -13.43 -4.14 3.08
CA MET A 102 -14.00 -5.24 3.89
C MET A 102 -15.52 -5.33 3.76
N LEU A 103 -16.23 -4.20 3.78
CA LEU A 103 -17.68 -4.15 3.64
C LEU A 103 -18.14 -4.59 2.25
N GLU A 104 -17.48 -4.10 1.20
CA GLU A 104 -17.79 -4.49 -0.18
C GLU A 104 -17.44 -5.95 -0.45
N GLY A 105 -16.34 -6.45 0.14
CA GLY A 105 -15.98 -7.87 0.10
C GLY A 105 -17.02 -8.76 0.78
N ALA A 106 -17.51 -8.35 1.95
CA ALA A 106 -18.57 -9.07 2.66
C ALA A 106 -19.91 -9.07 1.91
N ARG A 107 -20.15 -8.04 1.07
CA ARG A 107 -21.33 -7.93 0.20
C ARG A 107 -21.20 -8.71 -1.11
N GLY A 108 -20.03 -9.24 -1.43
CA GLY A 108 -19.76 -9.88 -2.73
C GLY A 108 -19.77 -8.89 -3.90
N SER A 109 -19.44 -7.62 -3.64
CA SER A 109 -19.46 -6.55 -4.65
C SER A 109 -18.32 -6.68 -5.64
N SER A 110 -18.58 -6.48 -6.93
CA SER A 110 -17.54 -6.54 -7.97
C SER A 110 -16.46 -5.48 -7.82
N LEU A 111 -16.73 -4.39 -7.08
CA LEU A 111 -15.76 -3.34 -6.76
C LEU A 111 -14.57 -3.89 -5.96
N THR A 112 -14.76 -4.94 -5.18
CA THR A 112 -13.74 -5.56 -4.35
C THR A 112 -12.58 -6.14 -5.17
N TYR A 113 -12.84 -6.60 -6.39
CA TYR A 113 -11.79 -7.11 -7.28
C TYR A 113 -10.84 -6.01 -7.79
N TYR A 114 -11.23 -4.74 -7.68
CA TYR A 114 -10.40 -3.60 -8.07
C TYR A 114 -9.70 -2.98 -6.86
N PHE A 115 -10.45 -2.68 -5.80
CA PHE A 115 -9.92 -1.95 -4.64
C PHE A 115 -9.27 -2.85 -3.58
N GLY A 116 -9.62 -4.14 -3.54
CA GLY A 116 -9.13 -5.09 -2.55
C GLY A 116 -7.87 -5.87 -2.96
N ARG A 117 -7.33 -5.56 -4.14
CA ARG A 117 -6.10 -6.18 -4.65
C ARG A 117 -4.91 -5.79 -3.78
N ILE A 118 -4.02 -6.76 -3.53
CA ILE A 118 -2.88 -6.52 -2.64
C ILE A 118 -1.85 -5.55 -3.24
N ARG A 119 -1.72 -5.50 -4.56
CA ARG A 119 -0.75 -4.62 -5.24
C ARG A 119 -1.08 -3.16 -4.97
N GLU A 120 -2.36 -2.81 -5.09
CA GLU A 120 -2.91 -1.47 -4.88
C GLU A 120 -2.78 -1.07 -3.40
N ILE A 121 -3.20 -1.95 -2.49
CA ILE A 121 -3.11 -1.70 -1.04
C ILE A 121 -1.65 -1.54 -0.61
N THR A 122 -0.78 -2.45 -1.03
CA THR A 122 0.65 -2.38 -0.71
C THR A 122 1.27 -1.11 -1.28
N TYR A 123 0.95 -0.78 -2.52
CA TYR A 123 1.46 0.42 -3.15
C TYR A 123 1.14 1.68 -2.33
N PHE A 124 -0.14 1.88 -1.99
CA PHE A 124 -0.56 3.04 -1.19
C PHE A 124 0.14 3.05 0.17
N LEU A 125 0.21 1.91 0.85
CA LEU A 125 0.86 1.85 2.15
C LEU A 125 2.36 2.17 2.07
N LEU A 126 3.08 1.64 1.08
CA LEU A 126 4.50 1.89 0.90
C LEU A 126 4.82 3.36 0.61
N VAL A 127 4.03 4.01 -0.26
CA VAL A 127 4.29 5.42 -0.61
C VAL A 127 3.73 6.41 0.41
N LEU A 128 2.68 6.07 1.13
CA LEU A 128 2.12 6.96 2.16
C LEU A 128 2.86 6.88 3.49
N THR A 129 3.51 5.75 3.81
CA THR A 129 4.31 5.61 5.03
C THR A 129 5.38 6.72 5.19
N PRO A 130 6.30 6.93 4.24
CA PRO A 130 7.30 8.00 4.34
C PRO A 130 6.70 9.40 4.47
N VAL A 131 5.53 9.63 3.84
CA VAL A 131 4.82 10.91 3.95
C VAL A 131 4.22 11.08 5.35
N PHE A 132 3.63 10.01 5.90
CA PHE A 132 3.07 9.99 7.25
C PHE A 132 4.14 10.26 8.32
N TYR A 133 5.30 9.62 8.21
CA TYR A 133 6.42 9.82 9.14
C TYR A 133 7.17 11.15 8.90
N GLY A 134 6.83 11.92 7.86
CA GLY A 134 7.46 13.20 7.56
C GLY A 134 8.86 13.11 6.94
N PHE A 135 9.27 11.91 6.49
CA PHE A 135 10.53 11.72 5.77
C PHE A 135 10.47 12.27 4.35
N VAL A 136 9.28 12.22 3.73
CA VAL A 136 9.01 12.84 2.44
C VAL A 136 7.92 13.92 2.61
N PRO A 137 8.17 15.18 2.19
CA PRO A 137 7.20 16.26 2.32
C PRO A 137 5.94 16.04 1.46
N PRO A 138 4.75 16.42 1.94
CA PRO A 138 3.48 16.27 1.23
C PRO A 138 3.26 17.40 0.21
N ASP A 139 4.17 17.56 -0.75
CA ASP A 139 4.08 18.60 -1.79
C ASP A 139 3.55 18.05 -3.14
N LEU A 140 3.29 18.97 -4.09
CA LEU A 140 2.77 18.60 -5.41
C LEU A 140 3.73 17.66 -6.17
N ILE A 141 5.05 17.82 -5.98
CA ILE A 141 6.05 16.95 -6.61
C ILE A 141 5.89 15.52 -6.08
N THR A 142 5.62 15.36 -4.79
CA THR A 142 5.36 14.07 -4.15
C THR A 142 4.07 13.44 -4.66
N LEU A 143 3.00 14.22 -4.80
CA LEU A 143 1.76 13.71 -5.37
C LEU A 143 1.96 13.23 -6.81
N VAL A 144 2.66 14.01 -7.64
CA VAL A 144 2.95 13.63 -9.04
C VAL A 144 3.84 12.39 -9.09
N ALA A 145 4.86 12.30 -8.23
CA ALA A 145 5.73 11.12 -8.13
C ALA A 145 4.95 9.85 -7.75
N ILE A 146 4.03 9.95 -6.79
CA ILE A 146 3.14 8.83 -6.45
C ILE A 146 2.31 8.42 -7.67
N VAL A 147 1.65 9.34 -8.35
CA VAL A 147 0.81 8.96 -9.51
C VAL A 147 1.64 8.37 -10.66
N MET A 148 2.78 8.97 -10.98
CA MET A 148 3.65 8.56 -12.08
C MET A 148 4.37 7.23 -11.83
N PHE A 149 4.65 6.91 -10.57
CA PHE A 149 5.38 5.70 -10.22
C PHE A 149 4.49 4.46 -10.17
N PHE A 150 3.18 4.61 -10.00
CA PHE A 150 2.27 3.46 -9.90
C PHE A 150 2.39 2.48 -11.09
N PRO A 151 2.42 2.92 -12.38
CA PRO A 151 2.66 2.02 -13.51
C PRO A 151 4.01 1.30 -13.46
N VAL A 152 5.06 1.98 -12.99
CA VAL A 152 6.42 1.42 -12.89
C VAL A 152 6.46 0.33 -11.82
N PHE A 153 5.90 0.62 -10.64
CA PHE A 153 5.72 -0.37 -9.58
C PHE A 153 4.95 -1.58 -10.10
N TYR A 154 3.77 -1.37 -10.69
CA TYR A 154 2.90 -2.44 -11.17
C TYR A 154 3.59 -3.31 -12.23
N LEU A 155 4.31 -2.70 -13.18
CA LEU A 155 5.09 -3.42 -14.17
C LEU A 155 6.20 -4.26 -13.52
N GLY A 156 6.91 -3.71 -12.53
CA GLY A 156 7.92 -4.43 -11.77
C GLY A 156 7.36 -5.66 -11.08
N VAL A 157 6.20 -5.55 -10.43
CA VAL A 157 5.51 -6.70 -9.81
C VAL A 157 5.16 -7.75 -10.85
N LEU A 158 4.62 -7.34 -11.99
CA LEU A 158 4.23 -8.25 -13.06
C LEU A 158 5.43 -9.02 -13.63
N ILE A 159 6.58 -8.36 -13.80
CA ILE A 159 7.82 -9.02 -14.24
C ILE A 159 8.28 -10.05 -13.20
N VAL A 160 8.26 -9.70 -11.92
CA VAL A 160 8.65 -10.62 -10.84
C VAL A 160 7.71 -11.84 -10.79
N ASP A 161 6.41 -11.60 -10.92
CA ASP A 161 5.38 -12.65 -10.89
C ASP A 161 5.56 -13.67 -12.03
N GLU A 162 5.91 -13.20 -13.22
CA GLU A 162 6.20 -14.03 -14.41
C GLU A 162 7.47 -14.88 -14.24
N ILE A 163 8.49 -14.34 -13.56
CA ILE A 163 9.75 -15.05 -13.32
C ILE A 163 9.59 -16.10 -12.22
N LEU A 164 8.78 -15.82 -11.20
CA LEU A 164 8.59 -16.72 -10.06
C LEU A 164 7.77 -17.95 -10.47
N PRO A 165 8.18 -19.17 -10.09
CA PRO A 165 7.39 -20.37 -10.37
C PRO A 165 6.04 -20.30 -9.65
N SER A 166 5.02 -20.93 -10.23
CA SER A 166 3.74 -21.07 -9.53
C SER A 166 3.87 -22.07 -8.37
N PRO A 167 3.38 -21.74 -7.16
CA PRO A 167 3.42 -22.68 -6.05
C PRO A 167 2.58 -23.92 -6.37
N LYS A 168 3.10 -25.14 -6.16
CA LYS A 168 2.39 -26.41 -6.48
C LYS A 168 1.09 -26.64 -5.71
N VAL A 169 0.89 -25.96 -4.57
CA VAL A 169 -0.40 -25.96 -3.86
C VAL A 169 -1.50 -25.30 -4.71
N LEU A 170 -1.06 -24.40 -5.61
CA LEU A 170 -1.55 -24.06 -6.95
C LEU A 170 -2.49 -25.04 -7.65
N ASP A 171 -2.02 -26.28 -7.74
CA ASP A 171 -2.58 -27.23 -8.70
C ASP A 171 -3.58 -28.17 -8.01
N ARG A 172 -3.55 -28.21 -6.67
CA ARG A 172 -4.35 -29.14 -5.84
C ARG A 172 -5.55 -28.49 -5.19
N TRP A 173 -5.69 -27.18 -5.30
CA TRP A 173 -6.77 -26.43 -4.68
C TRP A 173 -7.85 -26.18 -5.73
N GLU A 174 -8.92 -26.97 -5.66
CA GLU A 174 -10.13 -26.72 -6.45
C GLU A 174 -10.82 -25.49 -5.87
N ARG A 175 -10.97 -24.42 -6.67
CA ARG A 175 -11.81 -23.30 -6.24
C ARG A 175 -13.24 -23.80 -6.14
N PRO A 176 -13.92 -23.65 -4.99
CA PRO A 176 -15.34 -23.88 -4.97
C PRO A 176 -15.99 -22.83 -5.88
N THR A 177 -16.61 -23.29 -6.96
CA THR A 177 -17.30 -22.46 -7.94
C THR A 177 -18.61 -21.99 -7.32
N TRP A 178 -18.58 -20.90 -6.55
CA TRP A 178 -19.78 -20.24 -6.02
C TRP A 178 -20.32 -19.18 -6.99
N TRP A 179 -20.41 -19.54 -8.27
CA TRP A 179 -21.10 -18.76 -9.31
C TRP A 179 -22.23 -19.60 -9.90
#